data_AF-A0A925WA88-F1
#
_entry.id   AF-A0A925WA88-F1
#
_cell.length_a   1.000
_cell.length_b   1.000
_cell.length_c   1.000
_cell.angle_alpha   90.00
_cell.angle_beta   90.00
_cell.angle_gamma   90.00
#
_symmetry.space_group_name_H-M   'P 1'
#
loop_
_entity.id
_entity.type
_entity.pdbx_description
1 polymer ?
#
loop_
_entity_poly.entity_id
_entity_poly.type
_entity_poly.pdbx_seq_one_letter_code
_entity_poly.pdbx_strand_id
1 'polypeptide(L)'
;MDAFGDLFRGVRAQGSLFGSSTRSAPWSLRFVDGAPLTLCTVLDGAGWIVPGGRPPEHVAVGETVIVRGPAPFAFVDVIGTDAEPVECGEDCAAPEQGGTRHRLGWHDPGAGAPAGVTTLVVGAYPVR
;
A
#
# COMPACT_ATOMS: atom_id res chain seq x y z
N MET A 1 -18.91 9.05 24.15
CA MET A 1 -18.45 7.77 23.57
C MET A 1 -19.69 7.09 23.04
N ASP A 2 -19.76 6.84 21.73
CA ASP A 2 -20.91 6.27 21.04
C ASP A 2 -20.42 5.05 20.27
N ALA A 3 -20.91 3.87 20.66
CA ALA A 3 -20.50 2.58 20.10
C ALA A 3 -20.79 2.49 18.58
N PHE A 4 -21.83 3.19 18.09
CA PHE A 4 -22.10 3.26 16.66
C PHE A 4 -21.13 4.21 15.95
N GLY A 5 -20.82 5.36 16.54
CA GLY A 5 -19.78 6.26 16.07
C GLY A 5 -18.41 5.58 15.95
N ASP A 6 -18.03 4.73 16.91
CA ASP A 6 -16.76 4.01 16.91
C ASP A 6 -16.73 2.87 15.88
N LEU A 7 -17.85 2.17 15.67
CA LEU A 7 -18.01 1.22 14.57
C LEU A 7 -17.89 1.90 13.19
N PHE A 8 -18.57 3.04 13.00
CA PHE A 8 -18.45 3.83 11.78
C PHE A 8 -17.07 4.46 11.61
N ARG A 9 -16.31 4.69 12.69
CA ARG A 9 -14.89 5.12 12.61
C ARG A 9 -13.96 4.01 12.13
N GLY A 10 -14.28 2.74 12.40
CA GLY A 10 -13.54 1.60 11.84
C GLY A 10 -13.88 1.30 10.38
N VAL A 11 -15.11 1.62 9.93
CA VAL A 11 -15.61 1.37 8.56
C VAL A 11 -15.35 2.54 7.61
N ARG A 12 -15.48 3.80 8.08
CA ARG A 12 -14.92 4.93 7.37
C ARG A 12 -13.42 4.81 7.51
N ALA A 13 -12.67 5.07 6.46
CA ALA A 13 -11.21 5.01 6.47
C ALA A 13 -10.52 6.07 7.37
N GLN A 14 -11.21 6.53 8.42
CA GLN A 14 -10.76 7.43 9.47
C GLN A 14 -9.89 6.65 10.46
N GLY A 15 -8.65 6.35 10.03
CA GLY A 15 -7.73 5.43 10.70
C GLY A 15 -7.07 4.44 9.73
N SER A 16 -7.56 4.37 8.49
CA SER A 16 -6.82 3.75 7.39
C SER A 16 -5.68 4.67 7.01
N LEU A 17 -4.48 4.11 7.01
CA LEU A 17 -3.28 4.79 6.56
C LEU A 17 -3.23 4.62 5.05
N PHE A 18 -3.67 5.64 4.32
CA PHE A 18 -3.46 5.67 2.89
C PHE A 18 -2.09 6.25 2.56
N GLY A 19 -1.22 5.42 2.03
CA GLY A 19 0.06 5.83 1.44
C GLY A 19 -0.03 5.80 -0.08
N SER A 20 0.49 6.83 -0.74
CA SER A 20 0.77 6.79 -2.18
C SER A 20 2.28 6.80 -2.39
N SER A 21 2.82 5.88 -3.20
CA SER A 21 4.24 5.86 -3.56
C SER A 21 4.38 5.81 -5.07
N THR A 22 5.17 6.74 -5.62
CA THR A 22 5.60 6.72 -7.03
C THR A 22 7.07 6.35 -7.07
N ARG A 23 7.43 5.32 -7.84
CA ARG A 23 8.80 4.77 -7.90
C ARG A 23 9.22 4.52 -9.35
N SER A 24 10.49 4.78 -9.65
CA SER A 24 11.17 4.35 -10.88
C SER A 24 12.00 3.11 -10.58
N ALA A 25 11.98 2.11 -11.47
CA ALA A 25 12.73 0.86 -11.29
C ALA A 25 14.26 1.09 -11.14
N PRO A 26 14.98 0.21 -10.42
CA PRO A 26 14.46 -0.93 -9.64
C PRO A 26 13.91 -0.50 -8.27
N TRP A 27 12.89 -1.20 -7.76
CA TRP A 27 12.31 -0.90 -6.45
C TRP A 27 11.68 -2.12 -5.76
N SER A 28 11.76 -2.13 -4.43
CA SER A 28 11.17 -3.16 -3.59
C SER A 28 10.50 -2.54 -2.35
N LEU A 29 9.22 -2.81 -2.15
CA LEU A 29 8.45 -2.40 -0.97
C LEU A 29 8.08 -3.64 -0.17
N ARG A 30 8.38 -3.66 1.14
CA ARG A 30 8.07 -4.77 2.05
C ARG A 30 7.08 -4.29 3.11
N PHE A 31 5.86 -4.78 3.09
CA PHE A 31 4.84 -4.41 4.09
C PHE A 31 4.98 -5.29 5.33
N VAL A 32 5.26 -4.66 6.48
CA VAL A 32 5.65 -5.35 7.71
C VAL A 32 4.76 -5.03 8.92
N ASP A 33 3.81 -4.11 8.77
CA ASP A 33 2.90 -3.68 9.84
C ASP A 33 1.93 -4.76 10.34
N GLY A 34 1.82 -5.88 9.62
CA GLY A 34 0.97 -7.00 10.00
C GLY A 34 -0.52 -6.67 9.99
N ALA A 35 -0.94 -5.68 9.19
CA ALA A 35 -2.34 -5.29 9.08
C ALA A 35 -3.23 -6.50 8.70
N PRO A 36 -4.36 -6.75 9.38
CA PRO A 36 -5.26 -7.87 9.06
C PRO A 36 -5.74 -7.85 7.60
N LEU A 37 -5.91 -6.65 7.04
CA LEU A 37 -6.32 -6.45 5.66
C LEU A 37 -5.59 -5.25 5.06
N THR A 38 -4.98 -5.44 3.90
CA THR A 38 -4.31 -4.39 3.13
C THR A 38 -4.88 -4.34 1.71
N LEU A 39 -5.28 -3.16 1.26
CA LEU A 39 -5.71 -2.91 -0.11
C LEU A 39 -4.58 -2.20 -0.86
N CYS A 40 -4.21 -2.70 -2.03
CA CYS A 40 -3.17 -2.15 -2.90
C CYS A 40 -3.78 -1.85 -4.27
N THR A 41 -3.72 -0.62 -4.76
CA THR A 41 -4.23 -0.22 -6.09
C THR A 41 -3.14 0.45 -6.90
N VAL A 42 -2.90 -0.06 -8.11
CA VAL A 42 -1.91 0.53 -9.04
C VAL A 42 -2.60 1.60 -9.87
N LEU A 43 -2.13 2.84 -9.78
CA LEU A 43 -2.66 3.98 -10.55
C LEU A 43 -1.89 4.21 -11.86
N ASP A 44 -0.60 3.86 -11.88
CA ASP A 44 0.27 3.93 -13.07
C ASP A 44 1.31 2.81 -12.97
N GLY A 45 1.82 2.33 -14.10
CA GLY A 45 2.78 1.24 -14.19
C GLY A 45 2.21 -0.13 -13.85
N ALA A 46 3.05 -0.98 -13.28
CA ALA A 46 2.72 -2.36 -12.89
C ALA A 46 3.78 -2.90 -11.93
N GLY A 47 3.50 -4.06 -11.33
CA GLY A 47 4.48 -4.78 -10.53
C GLY A 47 3.97 -6.14 -10.09
N TRP A 48 4.64 -6.71 -9.10
CA TRP A 48 4.34 -8.05 -8.58
C TRP A 48 4.09 -8.00 -7.08
N ILE A 49 2.93 -8.50 -6.65
CA ILE A 49 2.67 -8.81 -5.25
C ILE A 49 3.32 -10.17 -4.96
N VAL A 50 4.22 -10.19 -3.98
CA VAL A 50 4.95 -11.38 -3.53
C VAL A 50 4.51 -11.72 -2.11
N PRO A 51 3.48 -12.56 -1.94
CA PRO A 51 3.02 -13.02 -0.64
C PRO A 51 3.94 -14.11 -0.07
N GLY A 52 4.04 -14.19 1.26
CA GLY A 52 4.72 -15.29 1.94
C GLY A 52 4.05 -16.64 1.63
N GLY A 53 4.77 -17.54 0.93
CA GLY A 53 4.33 -18.92 0.71
C GLY A 53 3.27 -19.12 -0.37
N ARG A 54 3.02 -18.13 -1.24
CA ARG A 54 2.21 -18.29 -2.46
C ARG A 54 2.96 -17.76 -3.68
N PRO A 55 2.61 -18.20 -4.90
CA PRO A 55 3.19 -17.64 -6.11
C PRO A 55 3.00 -16.12 -6.20
N PRO A 56 3.97 -15.37 -6.76
CA PRO A 56 3.78 -13.97 -7.08
C PRO A 56 2.61 -13.73 -8.03
N GLU A 57 1.88 -12.63 -7.83
CA GLU A 57 0.78 -12.21 -8.69
C GLU A 57 1.13 -10.86 -9.33
N HIS A 58 1.00 -10.80 -10.66
CA HIS A 58 1.19 -9.54 -11.38
C HIS A 58 0.00 -8.63 -11.16
N VAL A 59 0.26 -7.35 -10.98
CA VAL A 59 -0.76 -6.31 -10.78
C VAL A 59 -0.48 -5.18 -11.75
N ALA A 60 -1.40 -4.96 -12.68
CA ALA A 60 -1.33 -3.93 -13.70
C ALA A 60 -2.06 -2.65 -13.26
N VAL A 61 -1.86 -1.58 -14.04
CA VAL A 61 -2.59 -0.32 -13.91
C VAL A 61 -4.11 -0.54 -13.83
N GLY A 62 -4.74 0.12 -12.85
CA GLY A 62 -6.17 0.04 -12.58
C GLY A 62 -6.60 -1.17 -11.77
N GLU A 63 -5.72 -2.14 -11.51
CA GLU A 63 -6.04 -3.30 -10.69
C GLU A 63 -5.88 -3.00 -9.20
N THR A 64 -6.76 -3.62 -8.40
CA THR A 64 -6.71 -3.59 -6.94
C THR A 64 -6.55 -5.01 -6.42
N VAL A 65 -5.57 -5.21 -5.55
CA VAL A 65 -5.35 -6.46 -4.82
C VAL A 65 -5.70 -6.27 -3.35
N ILE A 66 -6.32 -7.31 -2.78
CA ILE A 66 -6.61 -7.41 -1.35
C ILE A 66 -5.68 -8.47 -0.77
N VAL A 67 -4.80 -8.05 0.13
CA VAL A 67 -3.89 -8.93 0.86
C VAL A 67 -4.41 -9.12 2.28
N ARG A 68 -4.51 -10.38 2.71
CA ARG A 68 -4.90 -10.75 4.08
C ARG A 68 -3.64 -10.98 4.91
N GLY A 69 -3.52 -10.24 6.00
CA GLY A 69 -2.44 -10.40 6.97
C GLY A 69 -2.67 -11.56 7.94
N PRO A 70 -1.85 -11.65 9.01
CA PRO A 70 -0.80 -10.70 9.40
C PRO A 70 0.56 -10.97 8.74
N ALA A 71 0.64 -11.94 7.82
CA ALA A 71 1.90 -12.28 7.17
C ALA A 71 2.43 -11.11 6.31
N PRO A 72 3.72 -10.76 6.40
CA PRO A 72 4.33 -9.77 5.52
C PRO A 72 4.24 -10.17 4.04
N PHE A 73 4.21 -9.18 3.16
CA PHE A 73 4.27 -9.36 1.73
C PHE A 73 5.07 -8.23 1.08
N ALA A 74 5.53 -8.44 -0.15
CA ALA A 74 6.24 -7.42 -0.90
C ALA A 74 5.48 -6.98 -2.15
N PHE A 75 5.75 -5.76 -2.61
CA PHE A 75 5.44 -5.28 -3.95
C PHE A 75 6.75 -4.87 -4.61
N VAL A 76 7.06 -5.46 -5.76
CA VAL A 76 8.34 -5.29 -6.46
C VAL A 76 8.12 -4.98 -7.95
N ASP A 77 9.07 -4.30 -8.58
CA ASP A 77 9.05 -4.03 -10.02
C ASP A 77 9.22 -5.33 -10.83
N VAL A 78 10.16 -6.18 -10.42
CA VAL A 78 10.45 -7.48 -11.01
C VAL A 78 10.72 -8.52 -9.94
N ILE A 79 10.29 -9.77 -10.18
CA ILE A 79 10.59 -10.88 -9.28
C ILE A 79 12.11 -11.09 -9.22
N GLY A 80 12.68 -11.05 -8.02
CA GLY A 80 14.12 -11.17 -7.81
C GLY A 80 14.91 -9.87 -8.05
N THR A 81 14.24 -8.71 -8.04
CA THR A 81 14.88 -7.38 -8.05
C THR A 81 16.00 -7.29 -7.01
N ASP A 82 17.09 -6.60 -7.35
CA ASP A 82 18.26 -6.38 -6.47
C ASP A 82 18.08 -5.14 -5.56
N ALA A 83 16.98 -4.41 -5.71
CA ALA A 83 16.68 -3.26 -4.89
C ALA A 83 16.51 -3.63 -3.41
N GLU A 84 17.21 -2.91 -2.54
CA GLU A 84 17.05 -3.01 -1.08
C GLU A 84 15.59 -2.74 -0.68
N PRO A 85 14.93 -3.66 0.06
CA PRO A 85 13.54 -3.49 0.44
C PRO A 85 13.32 -2.28 1.36
N VAL A 86 12.37 -1.41 1.01
CA VAL A 86 11.88 -0.37 1.91
C VAL A 86 10.75 -0.95 2.76
N GLU A 87 10.95 -0.97 4.07
CA GLU A 87 9.95 -1.46 5.02
C GLU A 87 8.82 -0.44 5.17
N CYS A 88 7.65 -0.82 4.66
CA CYS A 88 6.43 -0.03 4.70
C CYS A 88 5.60 -0.46 5.91
N GLY A 89 5.11 0.52 6.66
CA GLY A 89 4.16 0.31 7.75
C GLY A 89 4.71 0.47 9.17
N GLU A 90 6.04 0.37 9.39
CA GLU A 90 6.63 0.49 10.74
C GLU A 90 6.29 1.82 11.43
N ASP A 91 6.40 2.94 10.71
CA ASP A 91 6.08 4.28 11.24
C ASP A 91 4.67 4.76 10.86
N CYS A 92 3.99 4.06 9.96
CA CYS A 92 2.65 4.45 9.52
C CYS A 92 1.58 4.03 10.54
N ALA A 93 1.78 2.92 11.26
CA ALA A 93 0.79 2.32 12.17
C ALA A 93 0.36 3.19 13.36
N ALA A 94 1.04 4.31 13.61
CA ALA A 94 0.82 5.13 14.78
C ALA A 94 0.12 6.46 14.42
N PRO A 95 -1.14 6.69 14.84
CA PRO A 95 -1.90 7.89 14.51
C PRO A 95 -1.19 9.20 14.93
N GLU A 96 -0.36 9.13 15.97
CA GLU A 96 0.36 10.24 16.61
C GLU A 96 1.60 10.68 15.81
N GLN A 97 2.23 9.73 15.10
CA GLN A 97 3.33 9.96 14.15
C GLN A 97 2.81 10.51 12.81
N GLY A 98 1.49 10.63 12.68
CA GLY A 98 0.84 11.20 11.52
C GLY A 98 0.81 10.23 10.36
N GLY A 99 -0.20 9.36 10.38
CA GLY A 99 -0.80 8.84 9.13
C GLY A 99 -1.13 9.94 8.11
N THR A 100 -1.07 11.20 8.53
CA THR A 100 -1.27 12.44 7.80
C THR A 100 -0.01 13.12 7.27
N ARG A 101 1.23 12.70 7.58
CA ARG A 101 2.44 13.29 6.95
C ARG A 101 2.56 12.94 5.46
N HIS A 102 1.86 11.89 5.01
CA HIS A 102 1.73 11.53 3.59
C HIS A 102 0.30 11.71 3.08
N ARG A 103 -0.43 12.72 3.58
CA ARG A 103 -1.69 13.16 2.99
C ARG A 103 -1.41 13.92 1.68
N LEU A 104 -0.91 13.21 0.68
CA LEU A 104 -1.05 13.63 -0.71
C LEU A 104 -2.48 13.29 -1.12
N GLY A 105 -3.32 14.32 -1.17
CA GLY A 105 -4.64 14.21 -1.75
C GLY A 105 -4.52 13.64 -3.15
N TRP A 106 -5.34 12.61 -3.43
CA TRP A 106 -5.85 12.25 -4.75
C TRP A 106 -4.98 12.82 -5.89
N HIS A 107 -3.83 12.18 -6.15
CA HIS A 107 -2.88 12.71 -7.12
C HIS A 107 -3.49 12.62 -8.52
N ASP A 108 -3.77 13.76 -9.12
CA ASP A 108 -3.98 13.90 -10.56
C ASP A 108 -2.58 14.04 -11.20
N PRO A 109 -2.06 13.03 -11.91
CA PRO A 109 -0.84 13.23 -12.67
C PRO A 109 -1.24 14.11 -13.85
N GLY A 110 -0.86 15.38 -13.80
CA GLY A 110 -0.86 16.22 -14.99
C GLY A 110 -0.27 15.41 -16.15
N ALA A 111 -0.99 15.36 -17.27
CA ALA A 111 -0.69 14.49 -18.40
C ALA A 111 0.82 14.41 -18.69
N GLY A 112 1.39 13.21 -18.54
CA GLY A 112 2.81 12.93 -18.83
C GLY A 112 3.64 12.37 -17.69
N ALA A 113 3.14 11.36 -16.97
CA ALA A 113 4.04 10.52 -16.16
C ALA A 113 5.13 9.96 -17.09
N PRO A 114 6.43 10.11 -16.76
CA PRO A 114 7.49 9.56 -17.58
C PRO A 114 7.33 8.04 -17.67
N ALA A 115 7.49 7.47 -18.87
CA ALA A 115 7.38 6.02 -19.06
C ALA A 115 8.32 5.28 -18.08
N GLY A 116 7.79 4.28 -17.37
CA GLY A 116 8.57 3.45 -16.43
C GLY A 116 8.50 3.83 -14.95
N VAL A 117 7.59 4.73 -14.55
CA VAL A 117 7.23 4.90 -13.13
C VAL A 117 6.03 4.04 -12.76
N THR A 118 5.95 3.62 -11.50
CA THR A 118 4.79 2.92 -10.93
C THR A 118 4.27 3.70 -9.75
N THR A 119 2.96 3.97 -9.74
CA THR A 119 2.27 4.65 -8.64
C THR A 119 1.32 3.67 -7.96
N LEU A 120 1.56 3.41 -6.68
CA LEU A 120 0.74 2.52 -5.85
C LEU A 120 0.06 3.30 -4.73
N VAL A 121 -1.24 3.10 -4.56
CA VAL A 121 -2.00 3.50 -3.37
C VAL A 121 -2.23 2.29 -2.48
N VAL A 122 -1.91 2.40 -1.20
CA VAL A 122 -2.08 1.34 -0.20
C VAL A 122 -2.90 1.83 0.96
N GLY A 123 -3.87 1.04 1.40
CA GLY A 123 -4.63 1.25 2.64
C GLY A 123 -4.57 0.03 3.55
N ALA A 124 -4.06 0.20 4.77
CA ALA A 124 -4.08 -0.82 5.82
C ALA A 124 -5.30 -0.64 6.73
N TYR A 125 -5.97 -1.75 7.09
CA TYR A 125 -7.20 -1.75 7.87
C TYR A 125 -7.10 -2.67 9.10
N PRO A 126 -7.40 -2.18 10.32
CA PRO A 126 -7.40 -2.98 11.54
C PRO A 126 -8.69 -3.78 11.71
N VAL A 127 -9.28 -4.27 10.62
CA VAL A 127 -10.52 -5.06 10.67
C VAL A 127 -10.27 -6.34 11.47
N ARG A 128 -11.07 -6.55 12.51
CA ARG A 128 -11.10 -7.77 13.34
C ARG A 128 -12.33 -8.58 12.98
#